data_AF-L9XUR6-F1
#
_entry.id   AF-L9XUR6-F1
#
_cell.length_a   1.000
_cell.length_b   1.000
_cell.length_c   1.000
_cell.angle_alpha   90.00
_cell.angle_beta   90.00
_cell.angle_gamma   90.00
#
_symmetry.space_group_name_H-M   'P 1'
#
loop_
_entity.id
_entity.type
_entity.pdbx_description
1 polymer ?
#
loop_
_entity_poly.entity_id
_entity_poly.type
_entity_poly.pdbx_seq_one_letter_code
_entity_poly.pdbx_strand_id
1 'polypeptide(L)'
;MDAPDPFQSAPDETHTEIMHATYAALRKHGYADLTIQRIGAEFPKSKSLIYQHYDGKDELLVAFLEFLLERLEADVPTDGFSDAREHLQELLDHSLPESPESDHTEFMSTVTELRAQAAHDDAYREQFTRTDDFFREHIADIVRRGIEQGVFRDVNPEQTAAFIATTIYGAQNQRATTNSDDPILAARRELEEYVRIRLSAAESET
;
A
#
# COMPACT_ATOMS: atom_id res chain seq x y z
N MET A 1 1.66 -15.06 -4.16
CA MET A 1 0.41 -14.57 -4.76
C MET A 1 0.78 -13.23 -5.38
N ASP A 2 0.48 -13.01 -6.66
CA ASP A 2 0.76 -11.70 -7.29
C ASP A 2 0.08 -10.61 -6.48
N ALA A 3 0.66 -9.42 -6.43
CA ALA A 3 -0.03 -8.31 -5.80
C ALA A 3 -1.37 -8.13 -6.53
N PRO A 4 -2.51 -8.08 -5.81
CA PRO A 4 -3.80 -7.95 -6.47
C PRO A 4 -3.72 -6.71 -7.35
N ASP A 5 -3.89 -6.91 -8.65
CA ASP A 5 -4.03 -5.81 -9.61
C ASP A 5 -5.17 -5.00 -9.05
N PRO A 6 -4.92 -3.76 -8.56
CA PRO A 6 -5.94 -3.02 -7.86
C PRO A 6 -7.14 -3.08 -8.75
N PHE A 7 -7.08 -2.82 -10.06
CA PHE A 7 -8.18 -2.68 -11.03
C PHE A 7 -9.05 -3.92 -11.33
N GLN A 8 -8.83 -5.09 -10.72
CA GLN A 8 -9.72 -6.24 -10.92
C GLN A 8 -11.00 -6.09 -10.09
N SER A 9 -12.12 -5.88 -10.78
CA SER A 9 -13.50 -5.78 -10.24
C SER A 9 -13.91 -4.39 -9.74
N ALA A 10 -14.86 -3.75 -10.43
CA ALA A 10 -15.73 -2.72 -9.86
C ALA A 10 -17.01 -2.51 -10.71
N PRO A 11 -18.16 -2.19 -10.08
CA PRO A 11 -19.49 -2.11 -10.71
C PRO A 11 -19.82 -0.78 -11.41
N ASP A 12 -19.04 0.29 -11.20
CA ASP A 12 -19.11 1.53 -12.01
C ASP A 12 -18.02 1.49 -13.08
N GLU A 13 -18.40 1.01 -14.27
CA GLU A 13 -17.48 0.88 -15.40
C GLU A 13 -16.78 2.19 -15.73
N THR A 14 -17.44 3.35 -15.61
CA THR A 14 -16.84 4.61 -16.08
C THR A 14 -15.85 5.16 -15.07
N HIS A 15 -16.19 5.20 -13.78
CA HIS A 15 -15.25 5.63 -12.75
C HIS A 15 -13.99 4.74 -12.74
N THR A 16 -14.19 3.43 -12.76
CA THR A 16 -13.08 2.44 -12.76
C THR A 16 -12.20 2.56 -14.00
N GLU A 17 -12.78 2.75 -15.18
CA GLU A 17 -12.01 2.98 -16.40
C GLU A 17 -11.20 4.28 -16.36
N ILE A 18 -11.72 5.35 -15.73
CA ILE A 18 -10.94 6.58 -15.53
C ILE A 18 -9.76 6.31 -14.59
N MET A 19 -9.96 5.56 -13.50
CA MET A 19 -8.88 5.20 -12.57
C MET A 19 -7.81 4.35 -13.25
N HIS A 20 -8.21 3.37 -14.06
CA HIS A 20 -7.28 2.55 -14.85
C HIS A 20 -6.50 3.40 -15.88
N ALA A 21 -7.18 4.30 -16.60
CA ALA A 21 -6.53 5.23 -17.53
C ALA A 21 -5.55 6.18 -16.82
N THR A 22 -5.89 6.59 -15.59
CA THR A 22 -5.04 7.42 -14.73
C THR A 22 -3.77 6.69 -14.36
N TYR A 23 -3.88 5.45 -13.90
CA TYR A 23 -2.74 4.61 -13.58
C TYR A 23 -1.85 4.33 -14.81
N ALA A 24 -2.46 3.97 -15.94
CA ALA A 24 -1.73 3.74 -17.18
C ALA A 24 -0.94 4.98 -17.63
N ALA A 25 -1.55 6.16 -17.52
CA ALA A 25 -0.91 7.43 -17.86
C ALA A 25 0.19 7.80 -16.86
N LEU A 26 -0.02 7.58 -15.56
CA LEU A 26 1.00 7.78 -14.51
C LEU A 26 2.22 6.90 -14.75
N ARG A 27 2.03 5.58 -14.98
CA ARG A 27 3.12 4.64 -15.25
C ARG A 27 3.95 5.05 -16.47
N LYS A 28 3.29 5.59 -17.50
CA LYS A 28 3.93 5.97 -18.77
C LYS A 28 4.62 7.34 -18.74
N HIS A 29 4.11 8.26 -17.94
CA HIS A 29 4.52 9.67 -18.01
C HIS A 29 5.08 10.23 -16.70
N GLY A 30 4.87 9.57 -15.56
CA GLY A 30 5.13 10.12 -14.23
C GLY A 30 4.14 11.22 -13.86
N TYR A 31 4.10 11.60 -12.58
CA TYR A 31 3.23 12.66 -12.06
C TYR A 31 3.55 14.04 -12.65
N ALA A 32 4.84 14.38 -12.78
CA ALA A 32 5.28 15.70 -13.24
C ALA A 32 4.75 16.04 -14.65
N ASP A 33 4.67 15.02 -15.49
CA ASP A 33 4.29 15.09 -16.89
C ASP A 33 2.81 14.70 -17.10
N LEU A 34 2.08 14.31 -16.05
CA LEU A 34 0.69 13.91 -16.15
C LEU A 34 -0.23 15.10 -16.51
N THR A 35 -1.15 14.87 -17.45
CA THR A 35 -2.22 15.83 -17.79
C THR A 35 -3.52 15.10 -18.06
N ILE A 36 -4.67 15.77 -17.88
CA ILE A 36 -5.98 15.22 -18.29
C ILE A 36 -5.98 14.78 -19.75
N GLN A 37 -5.23 15.47 -20.61
CA GLN A 37 -5.10 15.10 -22.03
C GLN A 37 -4.39 13.75 -22.23
N ARG A 38 -3.34 13.49 -21.45
CA ARG A 38 -2.58 12.23 -21.47
C ARG A 38 -3.39 11.09 -20.83
N ILE A 39 -4.09 11.35 -19.73
CA ILE A 39 -5.05 10.39 -19.13
C ILE A 39 -6.14 10.03 -20.14
N GLY A 40 -6.74 11.03 -20.79
CA GLY A 40 -7.74 10.81 -21.81
C GLY A 40 -7.22 10.12 -23.08
N ALA A 41 -5.91 9.95 -23.26
CA ALA A 41 -5.36 9.14 -24.34
C ALA A 41 -5.32 7.64 -24.01
N GLU A 42 -5.32 7.29 -22.72
CA GLU A 42 -5.40 5.92 -22.21
C GLU A 42 -6.85 5.53 -21.86
N PHE A 43 -7.79 6.48 -21.87
CA PHE A 43 -9.20 6.26 -21.59
C PHE A 43 -9.96 5.80 -22.85
N PRO A 44 -10.62 4.61 -22.83
CA PRO A 44 -11.25 4.05 -24.02
C PRO A 44 -12.49 4.83 -24.51
N LYS A 45 -13.08 5.67 -23.65
CA LYS A 45 -14.25 6.50 -23.96
C LYS A 45 -13.84 7.95 -24.27
N SER A 46 -14.83 8.85 -24.36
CA SER A 46 -14.58 10.26 -24.70
C SER A 46 -13.86 11.00 -23.56
N LYS A 47 -12.84 11.77 -23.91
CA LYS A 47 -12.15 12.71 -23.00
C LYS A 47 -13.11 13.68 -22.30
N SER A 48 -14.24 14.00 -22.93
CA SER A 48 -15.24 14.89 -22.34
C SER A 48 -15.84 14.33 -21.05
N LEU A 49 -15.86 13.01 -20.86
CA LEU A 49 -16.37 12.39 -19.63
C LEU A 49 -15.45 12.68 -18.44
N ILE A 50 -14.13 12.70 -18.63
CA ILE A 50 -13.19 13.03 -17.55
C ILE A 50 -13.48 14.45 -17.03
N TYR A 51 -13.65 15.41 -17.94
CA TYR A 51 -14.01 16.79 -17.59
C TYR A 51 -15.44 16.97 -17.03
N GLN A 52 -16.30 15.96 -17.10
CA GLN A 52 -17.60 15.99 -16.42
C GLN A 52 -17.50 15.58 -14.95
N HIS A 53 -16.46 14.82 -14.60
CA HIS A 53 -16.25 14.30 -13.25
C HIS A 53 -15.18 15.05 -12.47
N TYR A 54 -14.20 15.65 -13.15
CA TYR A 54 -13.05 16.29 -12.51
C TYR A 54 -12.70 17.61 -13.21
N ASP A 55 -12.50 18.65 -12.42
CA ASP A 55 -12.10 19.98 -12.85
C ASP A 55 -10.62 20.04 -13.24
N GLY A 56 -9.79 19.13 -12.70
CA GLY A 56 -8.36 19.13 -12.95
C GLY A 56 -7.63 17.85 -12.56
N LYS A 57 -6.31 17.87 -12.83
CA LYS A 57 -5.39 16.76 -12.56
C LYS A 57 -5.38 16.37 -11.08
N ASP A 58 -5.29 17.37 -10.20
CA ASP A 58 -5.10 17.11 -8.77
C ASP A 58 -6.36 16.56 -8.11
N GLU A 59 -7.55 17.06 -8.47
CA GLU A 59 -8.83 16.47 -8.01
C GLU A 59 -8.96 15.01 -8.46
N LEU A 60 -8.64 14.73 -9.73
CA LEU A 60 -8.66 13.37 -10.26
C LEU A 60 -7.65 12.46 -9.53
N LEU A 61 -6.45 12.96 -9.21
CA LEU A 61 -5.44 12.18 -8.49
C LEU A 61 -5.80 11.95 -7.02
N VAL A 62 -6.49 12.89 -6.36
CA VAL A 62 -7.04 12.68 -5.02
C VAL A 62 -8.12 11.59 -5.06
N ALA A 63 -9.02 11.62 -6.04
CA ALA A 63 -10.01 10.56 -6.24
C ALA A 63 -9.36 9.20 -6.59
N PHE A 64 -8.24 9.22 -7.33
CA PHE A 64 -7.45 8.02 -7.60
C PHE A 64 -6.83 7.43 -6.33
N LEU A 65 -6.28 8.25 -5.43
CA LEU A 65 -5.77 7.79 -4.14
C LEU A 65 -6.87 7.22 -3.25
N GLU A 66 -8.05 7.85 -3.23
CA GLU A 66 -9.23 7.32 -2.53
C GLU A 66 -9.65 5.96 -3.09
N PHE A 67 -9.71 5.83 -4.42
CA PHE A 67 -9.99 4.56 -5.08
C PHE A 67 -8.95 3.48 -4.74
N LEU A 68 -7.66 3.82 -4.66
CA LEU A 68 -6.63 2.86 -4.24
C LEU A 68 -6.82 2.42 -2.79
N LEU A 69 -7.23 3.33 -1.90
CA LEU A 69 -7.54 2.99 -0.51
C LEU A 69 -8.76 2.06 -0.41
N GLU A 70 -9.86 2.37 -1.09
CA GLU A 70 -11.07 1.51 -1.09
C GLU A 70 -10.74 0.07 -1.53
N ARG A 71 -9.81 -0.09 -2.47
CA ARG A 71 -9.38 -1.39 -2.99
C ARG A 71 -8.47 -2.09 -2.01
N LEU A 72 -7.53 -1.37 -1.41
CA LEU A 72 -6.73 -1.89 -0.31
C LEU A 72 -7.63 -2.39 0.83
N GLU A 73 -8.65 -1.63 1.21
CA GLU A 73 -9.62 -2.03 2.24
C GLU A 73 -10.41 -3.29 1.86
N ALA A 74 -10.77 -3.45 0.58
CA ALA A 74 -11.53 -4.58 0.08
C ALA A 74 -10.69 -5.86 -0.08
N ASP A 75 -9.42 -5.71 -0.48
CA ASP A 75 -8.55 -6.83 -0.86
C ASP A 75 -7.67 -7.31 0.29
N VAL A 76 -7.53 -6.52 1.36
CA VAL A 76 -6.73 -6.92 2.53
C VAL A 76 -7.36 -8.15 3.20
N PRO A 77 -6.67 -9.30 3.20
CA PRO A 77 -7.21 -10.51 3.79
C PRO A 77 -7.33 -10.36 5.31
N THR A 78 -8.50 -10.64 5.85
CA THR A 78 -8.73 -10.60 7.32
C THR A 78 -8.80 -11.97 7.97
N ASP A 79 -8.94 -13.03 7.16
CA ASP A 79 -9.11 -14.42 7.55
C ASP A 79 -8.35 -15.37 6.61
N GLY A 80 -8.52 -16.68 6.77
CA GLY A 80 -7.84 -17.69 5.93
C GLY A 80 -6.45 -18.10 6.42
N PHE A 81 -5.96 -17.47 7.50
CA PHE A 81 -4.69 -17.81 8.15
C PHE A 81 -4.91 -18.79 9.32
N SER A 82 -3.91 -19.65 9.58
CA SER A 82 -3.91 -20.58 10.71
C SER A 82 -3.81 -19.88 12.06
N ASP A 83 -2.98 -18.84 12.16
CA ASP A 83 -2.85 -17.97 13.33
C ASP A 83 -2.41 -16.55 12.94
N ALA A 84 -2.32 -15.65 13.92
CA ALA A 84 -1.88 -14.27 13.71
C ALA A 84 -0.40 -14.14 13.31
N ARG A 85 0.42 -15.16 13.58
CA ARG A 85 1.83 -15.18 13.17
C ARG A 85 1.92 -15.36 11.66
N GLU A 86 1.20 -16.35 11.11
CA GLU A 86 1.12 -16.55 9.67
C GLU A 86 0.56 -15.31 8.97
N HIS A 87 -0.50 -14.72 9.51
CA HIS A 87 -1.07 -13.49 8.95
C HIS A 87 -0.05 -12.34 8.91
N LEU A 88 0.66 -12.08 10.02
CA LEU A 88 1.69 -11.04 10.03
C LEU A 88 2.80 -11.34 9.01
N GLN A 89 3.18 -12.60 8.86
CA GLN A 89 4.23 -13.04 7.94
C GLN A 89 3.83 -12.79 6.47
N GLU A 90 2.60 -13.17 6.10
CA GLU A 90 2.05 -12.90 4.77
C GLU A 90 1.94 -11.39 4.47
N LEU A 91 1.58 -10.58 5.47
CA LEU A 91 1.60 -9.12 5.34
C LEU A 91 3.01 -8.59 5.04
N LEU A 92 4.04 -9.08 5.73
CA LEU A 92 5.43 -8.70 5.50
C LEU A 92 5.93 -9.16 4.12
N ASP A 93 5.56 -10.37 3.72
CA ASP A 93 5.91 -10.95 2.42
C ASP A 93 5.34 -10.13 1.28
N HIS A 94 4.09 -9.70 1.41
CA HIS A 94 3.42 -8.85 0.44
C HIS A 94 3.96 -7.41 0.44
N SER A 95 4.26 -6.85 1.62
CA SER A 95 4.66 -5.44 1.75
C SER A 95 6.13 -5.19 1.38
N LEU A 96 7.01 -6.17 1.61
CA LEU A 96 8.46 -6.08 1.39
C LEU A 96 8.99 -7.33 0.68
N PRO A 97 8.50 -7.70 -0.51
CA PRO A 97 8.94 -8.93 -1.19
C PRO A 97 10.46 -8.92 -1.41
N GLU A 98 11.10 -10.08 -1.19
CA GLU A 98 12.55 -10.24 -1.41
C GLU A 98 12.93 -10.00 -2.86
N SER A 99 12.09 -10.46 -3.78
CA SER A 99 12.22 -10.27 -5.22
C SER A 99 10.89 -9.77 -5.77
N PRO A 100 10.63 -8.45 -5.74
CA PRO A 100 9.41 -7.90 -6.32
C PRO A 100 9.37 -8.12 -7.82
N GLU A 101 8.17 -8.28 -8.36
CA GLU A 101 7.95 -8.19 -9.80
C GLU A 101 8.12 -6.73 -10.28
N SER A 102 8.41 -6.57 -11.57
CA SER A 102 8.59 -5.24 -12.19
C SER A 102 7.35 -4.37 -11.97
N ASP A 103 6.16 -4.92 -12.18
CA ASP A 103 4.90 -4.19 -12.08
C ASP A 103 4.63 -3.69 -10.65
N HIS A 104 4.94 -4.51 -9.63
CA HIS A 104 4.84 -4.08 -8.23
C HIS A 104 5.81 -2.94 -7.91
N THR A 105 7.04 -3.01 -8.43
CA THR A 105 8.05 -1.96 -8.22
C THR A 105 7.65 -0.65 -8.90
N GLU A 106 7.10 -0.71 -10.12
CA GLU A 106 6.59 0.44 -10.84
C GLU A 106 5.37 1.08 -10.15
N PHE A 107 4.45 0.25 -9.63
CA PHE A 107 3.31 0.71 -8.85
C PHE A 107 3.78 1.48 -7.61
N MET A 108 4.67 0.89 -6.81
CA MET A 108 5.18 1.53 -5.59
C MET A 108 5.98 2.80 -5.88
N SER A 109 6.68 2.86 -7.01
CA SER A 109 7.35 4.08 -7.46
C SER A 109 6.35 5.18 -7.79
N THR A 110 5.25 4.85 -8.47
CA THR A 110 4.14 5.78 -8.77
C THR A 110 3.50 6.32 -7.49
N VAL A 111 3.19 5.44 -6.53
CA VAL A 111 2.61 5.84 -5.24
C VAL A 111 3.58 6.75 -4.47
N THR A 112 4.89 6.48 -4.52
CA THR A 112 5.92 7.31 -3.88
C THR A 112 5.96 8.71 -4.47
N GLU A 113 5.84 8.85 -5.79
CA GLU A 113 5.81 10.15 -6.48
C GLU A 113 4.58 10.99 -6.05
N LEU A 114 3.41 10.33 -5.93
CA LEU A 114 2.18 10.98 -5.42
C LEU A 114 2.33 11.36 -3.94
N ARG A 115 2.96 10.51 -3.13
CA ARG A 115 3.21 10.77 -1.69
C ARG A 115 4.08 11.99 -1.47
N ALA A 116 5.02 12.29 -2.37
CA ALA A 116 5.83 13.50 -2.28
C ALA A 116 4.97 14.78 -2.32
N GLN A 117 3.81 14.76 -2.99
CA GLN A 117 2.92 15.93 -3.06
C GLN A 117 2.26 16.24 -1.71
N ALA A 118 2.07 15.21 -0.86
CA ALA A 118 1.54 15.38 0.48
C ALA A 118 2.44 16.26 1.37
N ALA A 119 3.67 16.61 0.98
CA ALA A 119 4.47 17.60 1.68
C ALA A 119 3.89 19.02 1.58
N HIS A 120 3.16 19.33 0.50
CA HIS A 120 2.72 20.68 0.17
C HIS A 120 1.22 20.81 -0.12
N ASP A 121 0.51 19.69 -0.31
CA ASP A 121 -0.92 19.66 -0.60
C ASP A 121 -1.69 18.91 0.50
N ASP A 122 -2.68 19.59 1.10
CA ASP A 122 -3.48 19.04 2.20
C ASP A 122 -4.41 17.91 1.76
N ALA A 123 -4.92 17.92 0.52
CA ALA A 123 -5.81 16.88 0.04
C ALA A 123 -5.06 15.56 -0.16
N TYR A 124 -3.83 15.62 -0.68
CA TYR A 124 -2.95 14.44 -0.73
C TYR A 124 -2.56 13.97 0.67
N ARG A 125 -2.23 14.91 1.56
CA ARG A 125 -1.88 14.61 2.95
C ARG A 125 -3.00 13.88 3.69
N GLU A 126 -4.24 14.28 3.48
CA GLU A 126 -5.42 13.63 4.06
C GLU A 126 -5.58 12.20 3.55
N GLN A 127 -5.46 11.97 2.23
CA GLN A 127 -5.56 10.62 1.67
C GLN A 127 -4.47 9.68 2.22
N PHE A 128 -3.21 10.11 2.23
CA PHE A 128 -2.13 9.29 2.79
C PHE A 128 -2.27 9.09 4.31
N THR A 129 -2.84 10.06 5.04
CA THR A 129 -3.16 9.88 6.47
C THR A 129 -4.18 8.76 6.65
N ARG A 130 -5.26 8.74 5.85
CA ARG A 130 -6.27 7.67 5.88
C ARG A 130 -5.66 6.30 5.55
N THR A 131 -4.82 6.23 4.52
CA THR A 131 -4.11 4.98 4.14
C THR A 131 -3.19 4.49 5.25
N ASP A 132 -2.42 5.39 5.87
CA ASP A 132 -1.51 5.05 6.96
C ASP A 132 -2.25 4.61 8.23
N ASP A 133 -3.38 5.25 8.53
CA ASP A 133 -4.24 4.87 9.66
C ASP A 133 -4.84 3.48 9.45
N PHE A 134 -5.39 3.21 8.27
CA PHE A 134 -5.92 1.89 7.91
C PHE A 134 -4.85 0.80 8.05
N PHE A 135 -3.67 0.99 7.47
CA PHE A 135 -2.61 -0.01 7.50
C PHE A 135 -2.07 -0.26 8.91
N ARG A 136 -1.91 0.79 9.72
CA ARG A 136 -1.49 0.66 11.12
C ARG A 136 -2.54 -0.07 11.96
N GLU A 137 -3.82 0.25 11.78
CA GLU A 137 -4.89 -0.41 12.53
C GLU A 137 -4.98 -1.90 12.15
N HIS A 138 -4.85 -2.22 10.86
CA HIS A 138 -4.81 -3.61 10.41
C HIS A 138 -3.65 -4.41 11.05
N ILE A 139 -2.43 -3.84 11.11
CA ILE A 139 -1.31 -4.49 11.81
C ILE A 139 -1.59 -4.61 13.32
N ALA A 140 -2.16 -3.57 13.94
CA ALA A 140 -2.50 -3.60 15.36
C ALA A 140 -3.52 -4.70 15.68
N ASP A 141 -4.52 -4.91 14.81
CA ASP A 141 -5.50 -5.99 14.93
C ASP A 141 -4.88 -7.38 14.80
N ILE A 142 -3.91 -7.56 13.91
CA ILE A 142 -3.13 -8.81 13.84
C ILE A 142 -2.40 -9.04 15.17
N VAL A 143 -1.76 -8.00 15.72
CA VAL A 143 -1.05 -8.11 17.00
C VAL A 143 -1.99 -8.42 18.16
N ARG A 144 -3.14 -7.73 18.27
CA ARG A 144 -4.16 -7.98 19.30
C ARG A 144 -4.66 -9.42 19.24
N ARG A 145 -5.02 -9.92 18.05
CA ARG A 145 -5.44 -11.31 17.86
C ARG A 145 -4.35 -12.31 18.24
N GLY A 146 -3.09 -12.01 17.91
CA GLY A 146 -1.99 -12.90 18.28
C GLY A 146 -1.70 -12.95 19.78
N ILE A 147 -1.96 -11.86 20.51
CA ILE A 147 -1.93 -11.84 21.98
C ILE A 147 -3.06 -12.71 22.54
N GLU A 148 -4.28 -12.57 22.02
CA GLU A 148 -5.44 -13.37 22.43
C GLU A 148 -5.25 -14.87 22.15
N GLN A 149 -4.62 -15.21 21.03
CA GLN A 149 -4.24 -16.58 20.66
C GLN A 149 -3.04 -17.13 21.45
N GLY A 150 -2.33 -16.28 22.20
CA GLY A 150 -1.12 -16.65 22.92
C GLY A 150 0.11 -16.91 22.02
N VAL A 151 0.05 -16.56 20.73
CA VAL A 151 1.18 -16.71 19.79
C VAL A 151 2.14 -15.52 19.85
N PHE A 152 1.66 -14.37 20.35
CA PHE A 152 2.45 -13.17 20.63
C PHE A 152 2.48 -12.85 22.13
N ARG A 153 3.55 -12.17 22.57
CA ARG A 153 3.71 -11.63 23.92
C ARG A 153 2.77 -10.44 24.13
N ASP A 154 2.43 -10.18 25.39
CA ASP A 154 1.66 -9.00 25.82
C ASP A 154 2.49 -7.71 25.63
N VAL A 155 2.42 -7.16 24.42
CA VAL A 155 3.05 -5.91 24.00
C VAL A 155 1.99 -4.84 23.75
N ASN A 156 2.39 -3.58 23.60
CA ASN A 156 1.48 -2.54 23.13
C ASN A 156 1.24 -2.72 21.59
N PRO A 157 0.01 -3.02 21.13
CA PRO A 157 -0.27 -3.27 19.72
C PRO A 157 -0.03 -2.05 18.84
N GLU A 158 -0.43 -0.86 19.29
CA GLU A 158 -0.35 0.37 18.51
C GLU A 158 1.11 0.80 18.27
N GLN A 159 1.96 0.70 19.29
CA GLN A 159 3.40 0.97 19.17
C GLN A 159 4.09 -0.04 18.27
N THR A 160 3.70 -1.33 18.39
CA THR A 160 4.25 -2.39 17.55
C THR A 160 3.87 -2.15 16.09
N ALA A 161 2.60 -1.89 15.82
CA ALA A 161 2.10 -1.58 14.48
C ALA A 161 2.78 -0.34 13.88
N ALA A 162 2.94 0.73 14.66
CA ALA A 162 3.64 1.93 14.22
C ALA A 162 5.09 1.66 13.82
N PHE A 163 5.82 0.85 14.59
CA PHE A 163 7.20 0.46 14.27
C PHE A 163 7.29 -0.36 12.97
N ILE A 164 6.44 -1.39 12.83
CA ILE A 164 6.38 -2.25 11.64
C ILE A 164 6.03 -1.40 10.40
N ALA A 165 4.95 -0.63 10.46
CA ALA A 165 4.51 0.22 9.35
C ALA A 165 5.57 1.25 8.93
N THR A 166 6.20 1.93 9.90
CA THR A 166 7.26 2.91 9.61
C THR A 166 8.46 2.26 8.92
N THR A 167 8.83 1.05 9.34
CA THR A 167 9.92 0.28 8.72
C THR A 167 9.58 -0.11 7.28
N ILE A 168 8.35 -0.59 7.04
CA ILE A 168 7.84 -0.92 5.71
C ILE A 168 7.88 0.31 4.79
N TYR A 169 7.32 1.44 5.23
CA TYR A 169 7.31 2.66 4.41
C TYR A 169 8.71 3.18 4.11
N GLY A 170 9.62 3.12 5.08
CA GLY A 170 11.02 3.50 4.89
C GLY A 170 11.70 2.64 3.82
N ALA A 171 11.49 1.33 3.86
CA ALA A 171 12.04 0.39 2.88
C ALA A 171 11.41 0.58 1.49
N GLN A 172 10.09 0.69 1.39
CA GLN A 172 9.39 0.96 0.13
C GLN A 172 9.86 2.27 -0.51
N ASN A 173 10.02 3.33 0.27
CA ASN A 173 10.54 4.60 -0.21
C ASN A 173 12.00 4.45 -0.72
N GLN A 174 12.87 3.73 -0.01
CA GLN A 174 14.23 3.48 -0.49
C GLN A 174 14.24 2.67 -1.79
N ARG A 175 13.32 1.71 -1.96
CA ARG A 175 13.21 0.92 -3.19
C ARG A 175 12.84 1.79 -4.38
N ALA A 176 11.95 2.76 -4.19
CA ALA A 176 11.54 3.70 -5.22
C ALA A 176 12.57 4.80 -5.53
N THR A 177 13.50 5.08 -4.61
CA THR A 177 14.38 6.28 -4.68
C THR A 177 15.88 5.97 -4.75
N THR A 178 16.26 4.69 -4.76
CA THR A 178 17.66 4.25 -4.82
C THR A 178 17.83 3.09 -5.80
N ASN A 179 19.07 2.82 -6.20
CA ASN A 179 19.40 1.73 -7.13
C ASN A 179 19.96 0.49 -6.39
N SER A 180 19.53 0.26 -5.13
CA SER A 180 20.03 -0.85 -4.30
C SER A 180 18.93 -1.43 -3.42
N ASP A 181 18.78 -2.75 -3.47
CA ASP A 181 17.88 -3.49 -2.59
C ASP A 181 18.54 -3.94 -1.26
N ASP A 182 19.85 -3.79 -1.11
CA ASP A 182 20.57 -4.29 0.08
C ASP A 182 20.01 -3.74 1.40
N PRO A 183 19.74 -2.42 1.55
CA PRO A 183 19.16 -1.88 2.77
C PRO A 183 17.73 -2.38 3.04
N ILE A 184 16.96 -2.65 1.98
CA ILE A 184 15.58 -3.15 2.08
C ILE A 184 15.56 -4.59 2.58
N LEU A 185 16.41 -5.44 1.99
CA LEU A 185 16.59 -6.82 2.44
C LEU A 185 17.14 -6.88 3.87
N ALA A 186 18.01 -5.95 4.25
CA ALA A 186 18.49 -5.84 5.62
C ALA A 186 17.37 -5.42 6.59
N ALA A 187 16.58 -4.40 6.24
CA ALA A 187 15.44 -3.96 7.04
C ALA A 187 14.41 -5.07 7.22
N ARG A 188 14.13 -5.85 6.17
CA ARG A 188 13.26 -7.03 6.23
C ARG A 188 13.77 -8.07 7.23
N ARG A 189 15.04 -8.49 7.13
CA ARG A 189 15.64 -9.46 8.07
C ARG A 189 15.59 -8.97 9.51
N GLU A 190 15.86 -7.69 9.75
CA GLU A 190 15.77 -7.11 11.10
C GLU A 190 14.33 -7.04 11.61
N LEU A 191 13.36 -6.82 10.72
CA LEU A 191 11.94 -6.84 11.07
C LEU A 191 11.46 -8.25 11.42
N GLU A 192 11.89 -9.27 10.66
CA GLU A 192 11.64 -10.68 10.97
C GLU A 192 12.26 -11.07 12.32
N GLU A 193 13.48 -10.62 12.59
CA GLU A 193 14.16 -10.86 13.87
C GLU A 193 13.47 -10.14 15.03
N TYR A 194 13.00 -8.91 14.81
CA TYR A 194 12.17 -8.18 15.76
C TYR A 194 10.89 -8.96 16.09
N VAL A 195 10.17 -9.46 15.08
CA VAL A 195 8.97 -10.28 15.29
C VAL A 195 9.32 -11.52 16.11
N ARG A 196 10.38 -12.24 15.76
CA ARG A 196 10.80 -13.45 16.49
C ARG A 196 11.20 -13.17 17.94
N ILE A 197 12.03 -12.17 18.18
CA ILE A 197 12.61 -11.89 19.51
C ILE A 197 11.65 -11.11 20.41
N ARG A 198 10.94 -10.12 19.87
CA ARG A 198 10.15 -9.17 20.66
C ARG A 198 8.67 -9.52 20.66
N LEU A 199 8.14 -10.03 19.55
CA LEU A 199 6.71 -10.27 19.42
C LEU A 199 6.30 -11.72 19.73
N SER A 200 6.95 -12.74 19.15
CA SER A 200 6.55 -14.15 19.31
C SER A 200 6.64 -14.64 20.76
N ALA A 201 5.57 -15.23 21.29
CA ALA A 201 5.63 -15.91 22.58
C ALA A 201 6.69 -17.03 22.56
N ALA A 202 7.31 -17.32 23.71
CA ALA A 202 8.19 -18.48 23.81
C ALA A 202 7.37 -19.74 23.50
N GLU A 203 7.90 -20.67 22.71
CA GLU A 203 7.28 -21.98 22.56
C GLU A 203 7.15 -22.59 23.96
N SER A 204 5.91 -22.86 24.38
CA SER A 204 5.65 -23.59 25.61
C SER A 204 6.27 -24.97 25.45
N GLU A 205 7.40 -25.22 26.10
CA GLU A 205 7.95 -26.57 26.27
C GLU A 205 6.82 -27.44 26.83
N THR A 206 6.29 -28.34 25.99
CA THR A 206 5.28 -29.33 26.38
C THR A 206 5.98 -30.62 26.74
#